data_AF-A0A3D4QVZ9-F1
#
_entry.id   AF-A0A3D4QVZ9-F1
#
_cell.length_a   1.000
_cell.length_b   1.000
_cell.length_c   1.000
_cell.angle_alpha   90.00
_cell.angle_beta   90.00
_cell.angle_gamma   90.00
#
_symmetry.space_group_name_H-M   'P 1'
#
loop_
_entity.id
_entity.type
_entity.pdbx_description
1 polymer ?
#
loop_
_entity_poly.entity_id
_entity_poly.type
_entity_poly.pdbx_seq_one_letter_code
_entity_poly.pdbx_strand_id
1 'polypeptide(L)'
;AYPNAKKFYDADVITPLDELPGADSYDAEKVFGKYLPRFDGKVYGLPAFVDIWLTLYNKKIFDDAGVPYPKAEEWTWDKYVETAKKLTDPNKGIFGSFMAAYNNYNYMYAVQSGIPHYKSDGTSNYDDPVFAQALKFYYDLGNLYKIQPDIITQRGMKLPSDSFTTGKYGMFVCGGWTLSLMADKTKYPRDWKFGILPMPYPEGKKKSTLTVVGCYFVPTTSKHKKEAFEVVKLFAEKRYTLGYGRVPCRVDLSQSELDHYIENGLLNPYKDDGITVADLRATWFDPVMEVKDEKVIGYGDTLINLAFVQEGELYATGKQTLEETMKAIKEKADKAIQESKEN
;
A
#
# COMPACT_ATOMS: atom_id res chain seq x y z
N ALA A 1 -1.07 -3.94 -10.95
CA ALA A 1 -0.12 -3.49 -11.98
C ALA A 1 1.23 -3.10 -11.34
N TYR A 2 2.27 -2.79 -12.14
CA TYR A 2 3.67 -2.65 -11.67
C TYR A 2 4.20 -1.22 -11.87
N PRO A 3 3.67 -0.23 -11.13
CA PRO A 3 3.99 1.19 -11.35
C PRO A 3 5.50 1.46 -11.29
N ASN A 4 6.20 0.83 -10.34
CA ASN A 4 7.65 0.99 -10.22
C ASN A 4 8.43 0.35 -11.38
N ALA A 5 7.86 -0.64 -12.07
CA ALA A 5 8.52 -1.34 -13.17
C ALA A 5 8.30 -0.66 -14.52
N LYS A 6 7.18 0.03 -14.73
CA LYS A 6 6.88 0.70 -16.00
C LYS A 6 7.95 1.72 -16.39
N LYS A 7 8.40 2.56 -15.46
CA LYS A 7 9.51 3.48 -15.72
C LYS A 7 10.83 2.80 -16.14
N PHE A 8 11.07 1.56 -15.69
CA PHE A 8 12.26 0.81 -16.07
C PHE A 8 12.07 0.11 -17.42
N TYR A 9 10.84 -0.29 -17.73
CA TYR A 9 10.44 -0.74 -19.05
C TYR A 9 10.60 0.38 -20.08
N ASP A 10 10.01 1.55 -19.82
CA ASP A 10 10.05 2.71 -20.72
C ASP A 10 11.48 3.24 -20.94
N ALA A 11 12.38 3.03 -19.96
CA ALA A 11 13.80 3.37 -20.07
C ALA A 11 14.66 2.28 -20.75
N ASP A 12 14.06 1.16 -21.17
CA ASP A 12 14.74 0.00 -21.78
C ASP A 12 15.89 -0.58 -20.93
N VAL A 13 15.69 -0.64 -19.61
CA VAL A 13 16.72 -1.13 -18.67
C VAL A 13 16.42 -2.50 -18.07
N ILE A 14 15.32 -3.16 -18.45
CA ILE A 14 14.95 -4.51 -17.99
C ILE A 14 14.77 -5.46 -19.18
N THR A 15 15.37 -6.65 -19.08
CA THR A 15 15.35 -7.68 -20.13
C THR A 15 14.02 -8.44 -20.09
N PRO A 16 13.32 -8.64 -21.21
CA PRO A 16 12.14 -9.49 -21.23
C PRO A 16 12.53 -10.95 -20.95
N LEU A 17 11.63 -11.68 -20.29
CA LEU A 17 11.86 -13.04 -19.80
C LEU A 17 12.18 -14.02 -20.93
N ASP A 18 11.56 -13.86 -22.09
CA ASP A 18 11.78 -14.70 -23.28
C ASP A 18 13.17 -14.52 -23.92
N GLU A 19 13.90 -13.46 -23.57
CA GLU A 19 15.28 -13.23 -23.99
C GLU A 19 16.32 -13.73 -22.97
N LEU A 20 15.88 -14.29 -21.84
CA LEU A 20 16.78 -14.84 -20.82
C LEU A 20 17.08 -16.33 -21.10
N PRO A 21 18.36 -16.73 -21.23
CA PRO A 21 18.71 -18.13 -21.46
C PRO A 21 18.18 -19.05 -20.35
N GLY A 22 17.43 -20.10 -20.73
CA GLY A 22 16.83 -21.08 -19.82
C GLY A 22 15.38 -20.76 -19.42
N ALA A 23 14.87 -19.57 -19.71
CA ALA A 23 13.51 -19.16 -19.37
C ALA A 23 12.44 -19.82 -20.27
N ASP A 24 12.81 -20.28 -21.46
CA ASP A 24 11.98 -21.04 -22.39
C ASP A 24 11.45 -22.36 -21.78
N SER A 25 12.21 -22.96 -20.87
CA SER A 25 11.82 -24.16 -20.13
C SER A 25 10.99 -23.88 -18.85
N TYR A 26 10.77 -22.60 -18.51
CA TYR A 26 10.14 -22.20 -17.26
C TYR A 26 8.71 -21.70 -17.48
N ASP A 27 7.73 -22.45 -16.96
CA ASP A 27 6.32 -22.07 -17.02
C ASP A 27 5.96 -21.05 -15.94
N ALA A 28 6.36 -19.80 -16.16
CA ALA A 28 6.09 -18.69 -15.24
C ALA A 28 4.58 -18.40 -15.10
N GLU A 29 3.77 -18.71 -16.11
CA GLU A 29 2.31 -18.57 -16.08
C GLU A 29 1.68 -19.52 -15.08
N LYS A 30 2.07 -20.80 -15.10
CA LYS A 30 1.62 -21.76 -14.10
C LYS A 30 1.99 -21.34 -12.69
N VAL A 31 3.19 -20.80 -12.49
CA VAL A 31 3.72 -20.47 -11.15
C VAL A 31 3.11 -19.17 -10.59
N PHE A 32 2.98 -18.13 -11.41
CA PHE A 32 2.63 -16.79 -10.94
C PHE A 32 1.36 -16.20 -11.56
N GLY A 33 0.91 -16.71 -12.70
CA GLY A 33 -0.32 -16.32 -13.39
C GLY A 33 -0.53 -14.82 -13.48
N LYS A 34 -1.64 -14.36 -12.89
CA LYS A 34 -2.06 -12.94 -12.88
C LYS A 34 -1.04 -11.97 -12.26
N TYR A 35 -0.04 -12.45 -11.53
CA TYR A 35 1.01 -11.64 -10.94
C TYR A 35 2.22 -11.43 -11.86
N LEU A 36 2.19 -11.84 -13.12
CA LEU A 36 3.29 -11.57 -14.04
C LEU A 36 3.30 -10.09 -14.52
N PRO A 37 4.44 -9.38 -14.42
CA PRO A 37 4.60 -8.05 -14.98
C PRO A 37 4.67 -8.08 -16.50
N ARG A 38 3.56 -7.71 -17.13
CA ARG A 38 3.42 -7.65 -18.59
C ARG A 38 3.49 -6.21 -19.11
N PHE A 39 4.37 -5.99 -20.07
CA PHE A 39 4.45 -4.78 -20.87
C PHE A 39 4.43 -5.18 -22.34
N ASP A 40 3.52 -4.61 -23.13
CA ASP A 40 3.32 -4.92 -24.55
C ASP A 40 3.27 -6.43 -24.85
N GLY A 41 2.53 -7.15 -24.00
CA GLY A 41 2.31 -8.60 -24.12
C GLY A 41 3.45 -9.48 -23.57
N LYS A 42 4.65 -8.94 -23.35
CA LYS A 42 5.82 -9.68 -22.87
C LYS A 42 5.96 -9.61 -21.35
N VAL A 43 6.49 -10.67 -20.74
CA VAL A 43 6.83 -10.71 -19.30
C VAL A 43 8.23 -10.14 -19.12
N TYR A 44 8.42 -9.22 -18.17
CA TYR A 44 9.73 -8.60 -17.92
C TYR A 44 10.39 -9.00 -16.60
N GLY A 45 9.68 -9.70 -15.72
CA GLY A 45 10.21 -10.06 -14.40
C GLY A 45 9.39 -11.15 -13.73
N LEU A 46 9.89 -11.64 -12.60
CA LEU A 46 9.20 -12.63 -11.80
C LEU A 46 8.71 -12.02 -10.49
N PRO A 47 7.41 -12.14 -10.16
CA PRO A 47 6.84 -11.59 -8.95
C PRO A 47 7.23 -12.44 -7.73
N ALA A 48 7.41 -11.78 -6.60
CA ALA A 48 7.94 -12.42 -5.40
C ALA A 48 6.94 -12.38 -4.24
N PHE A 49 6.23 -11.27 -4.08
CA PHE A 49 5.22 -11.11 -3.04
C PHE A 49 4.21 -10.03 -3.40
N VAL A 50 3.02 -10.16 -2.81
CA VAL A 50 1.97 -9.14 -2.80
C VAL A 50 2.06 -8.43 -1.46
N ASP A 51 2.27 -7.12 -1.50
CA ASP A 51 2.14 -6.29 -0.32
C ASP A 51 0.71 -5.75 -0.28
N ILE A 52 0.00 -6.03 0.81
CA ILE A 52 -1.40 -5.67 0.98
C ILE A 52 -1.51 -4.74 2.18
N TRP A 53 -2.20 -3.63 1.96
CA TRP A 53 -2.41 -2.64 2.99
C TRP A 53 -3.32 -3.14 4.11
N LEU A 54 -3.04 -2.68 5.33
CA LEU A 54 -3.72 -3.08 6.56
C LEU A 54 -3.80 -1.91 7.55
N THR A 55 -4.46 -2.15 8.67
CA THR A 55 -4.41 -1.30 9.86
C THR A 55 -3.67 -2.04 10.96
N LEU A 56 -2.58 -1.47 11.48
CA LEU A 56 -2.01 -1.87 12.77
C LEU A 56 -2.72 -1.12 13.89
N TYR A 57 -2.90 -1.75 15.05
CA TYR A 57 -3.37 -1.05 16.25
C TYR A 57 -2.57 -1.41 17.49
N ASN A 58 -2.37 -0.44 18.37
CA ASN A 58 -1.65 -0.61 19.64
C ASN A 58 -2.63 -1.01 20.74
N LYS A 59 -2.57 -2.27 21.19
CA LYS A 59 -3.51 -2.83 22.18
C LYS A 59 -3.46 -2.07 23.51
N LYS A 60 -2.29 -1.62 23.94
CA LYS A 60 -2.13 -0.86 25.19
C LYS A 60 -2.88 0.47 25.16
N ILE A 61 -2.86 1.19 24.03
CA ILE A 61 -3.59 2.46 23.90
C ILE A 61 -5.10 2.23 23.95
N PHE A 62 -5.59 1.16 23.32
CA PHE A 62 -7.00 0.78 23.41
C PHE A 62 -7.41 0.45 24.84
N ASP A 63 -6.62 -0.37 25.54
CA ASP A 63 -6.88 -0.78 26.91
C ASP A 63 -6.87 0.42 27.88
N ASP A 64 -5.87 1.30 27.77
CA ASP A 64 -5.74 2.51 28.58
C ASP A 64 -6.91 3.49 28.36
N ALA A 65 -7.49 3.51 27.15
CA ALA A 65 -8.64 4.33 26.79
C ALA A 65 -9.99 3.65 27.08
N GLY A 66 -10.01 2.36 27.47
CA GLY A 66 -11.22 1.58 27.63
C GLY A 66 -12.01 1.38 26.33
N VAL A 67 -11.34 1.46 25.18
CA VAL A 67 -11.96 1.29 23.85
C VAL A 67 -11.87 -0.18 23.45
N PRO A 68 -12.98 -0.86 23.09
CA PRO A 68 -12.93 -2.24 22.64
C PRO A 68 -12.14 -2.35 21.32
N TYR A 69 -11.43 -3.45 21.14
CA TYR A 69 -10.73 -3.69 19.87
C TYR A 69 -11.72 -3.80 18.72
N PRO A 70 -11.44 -3.17 17.56
CA PRO A 70 -12.34 -3.25 16.43
C PRO A 70 -12.34 -4.65 15.84
N LYS A 71 -13.41 -4.97 15.13
CA LYS A 71 -13.52 -6.22 14.38
C LYS A 71 -13.25 -5.95 12.90
N ALA A 72 -12.76 -6.96 12.19
CA ALA A 72 -12.48 -6.86 10.75
C ALA A 72 -13.78 -6.72 9.93
N GLU A 73 -14.89 -7.25 10.44
CA GLU A 73 -16.20 -7.06 9.85
C GLU A 73 -16.59 -5.58 9.89
N GLU A 74 -17.02 -5.06 8.75
CA GLU A 74 -17.49 -3.67 8.63
C GLU A 74 -16.48 -2.61 9.09
N TRP A 75 -15.17 -2.86 8.90
CA TRP A 75 -14.12 -1.89 9.22
C TRP A 75 -14.05 -0.79 8.15
N THR A 76 -14.78 0.31 8.37
CA THR A 76 -14.89 1.43 7.41
C THR A 76 -14.08 2.65 7.85
N TRP A 77 -13.83 3.57 6.93
CA TRP A 77 -13.14 4.83 7.23
C TRP A 77 -13.86 5.67 8.29
N ASP A 78 -15.19 5.59 8.35
CA ASP A 78 -15.99 6.31 9.36
C ASP A 78 -15.74 5.72 10.75
N LYS A 79 -15.76 4.37 10.88
CA LYS A 79 -15.41 3.69 12.12
C LYS A 79 -13.95 3.93 12.51
N TYR A 80 -13.04 3.96 11.54
CA TYR A 80 -11.64 4.31 11.78
C TYR A 80 -11.51 5.69 12.42
N VAL A 81 -12.17 6.71 11.87
CA VAL A 81 -12.14 8.08 12.41
C VAL A 81 -12.81 8.15 13.79
N GLU A 82 -13.94 7.46 14.00
CA GLU A 82 -14.62 7.40 15.30
C GLU A 82 -13.72 6.77 16.37
N THR A 83 -13.12 5.61 16.06
CA THR A 83 -12.19 4.93 16.96
C THR A 83 -10.97 5.80 17.22
N ALA A 84 -10.36 6.40 16.20
CA ALA A 84 -9.21 7.27 16.37
C ALA A 84 -9.51 8.49 17.27
N LYS A 85 -10.71 9.07 17.18
CA LYS A 85 -11.13 10.16 18.09
C LYS A 85 -11.16 9.71 19.54
N LYS A 86 -11.67 8.51 19.83
CA LYS A 86 -11.73 7.92 21.18
C LYS A 86 -10.34 7.61 21.76
N LEU A 87 -9.39 7.25 20.91
CA LEU A 87 -8.01 6.93 21.32
C LEU A 87 -7.10 8.16 21.47
N THR A 88 -7.49 9.30 20.90
CA THR A 88 -6.65 10.50 20.92
C THR A 88 -6.66 11.13 22.31
N ASP A 89 -5.48 11.29 22.90
CA ASP A 89 -5.28 11.90 24.22
C ASP A 89 -4.12 12.92 24.14
N PRO A 90 -4.43 14.21 23.91
CA PRO A 90 -3.43 15.27 23.82
C PRO A 90 -2.59 15.42 25.08
N ASN A 91 -3.15 15.13 26.26
CA ASN A 91 -2.43 15.28 27.53
C ASN A 91 -1.30 14.25 27.67
N LYS A 92 -1.41 13.12 26.97
CA LYS A 92 -0.38 12.05 26.91
C LYS A 92 0.46 12.09 25.63
N GLY A 93 0.16 13.03 24.73
CA GLY A 93 0.72 13.08 23.39
C GLY A 93 0.41 11.83 22.57
N ILE A 94 -0.80 11.26 22.74
CA ILE A 94 -1.28 10.11 21.98
C ILE A 94 -2.18 10.60 20.85
N PHE A 95 -1.85 10.20 19.63
CA PHE A 95 -2.72 10.34 18.47
C PHE A 95 -3.45 9.03 18.21
N GLY A 96 -4.76 9.05 17.97
CA GLY A 96 -5.51 7.83 17.68
C GLY A 96 -5.27 7.25 16.28
N SER A 97 -4.75 8.07 15.37
CA SER A 97 -4.45 7.74 13.98
C SER A 97 -3.00 8.07 13.65
N PHE A 98 -2.45 7.34 12.70
CA PHE A 98 -1.24 7.67 11.97
C PHE A 98 -1.42 7.21 10.54
N MET A 99 -1.15 8.11 9.61
CA MET A 99 -0.98 7.82 8.19
C MET A 99 0.21 8.66 7.75
N ALA A 100 1.35 8.00 7.55
CA ALA A 100 2.59 8.65 7.11
C ALA A 100 2.34 9.52 5.86
N ALA A 101 3.24 10.46 5.54
CA ALA A 101 3.07 11.38 4.41
C ALA A 101 3.25 10.69 3.03
N TYR A 102 2.45 9.66 2.72
CA TYR A 102 2.44 8.94 1.46
C TYR A 102 1.42 9.52 0.49
N ASN A 103 1.81 9.55 -0.79
CA ASN A 103 1.07 10.26 -1.83
C ASN A 103 -0.30 9.62 -2.10
N ASN A 104 -0.39 8.29 -1.98
CA ASN A 104 -1.60 7.54 -2.29
C ASN A 104 -2.80 7.91 -1.40
N TYR A 105 -2.54 8.40 -0.18
CA TYR A 105 -3.59 8.83 0.73
C TYR A 105 -4.45 9.97 0.19
N ASN A 106 -3.91 10.81 -0.70
CA ASN A 106 -4.66 11.91 -1.30
C ASN A 106 -5.80 11.45 -2.21
N TYR A 107 -5.75 10.22 -2.72
CA TYR A 107 -6.73 9.71 -3.69
C TYR A 107 -7.27 8.32 -3.36
N MET A 108 -6.74 7.63 -2.35
CA MET A 108 -7.13 6.25 -2.02
C MET A 108 -8.64 6.08 -1.83
N TYR A 109 -9.31 7.05 -1.21
CA TYR A 109 -10.74 6.94 -0.90
C TYR A 109 -11.57 6.95 -2.20
N ALA A 110 -11.17 7.73 -3.20
CA ALA A 110 -11.81 7.75 -4.52
C ALA A 110 -11.58 6.43 -5.28
N VAL A 111 -10.35 5.92 -5.24
CA VAL A 111 -10.00 4.64 -5.87
C VAL A 111 -10.75 3.47 -5.23
N GLN A 112 -10.84 3.43 -3.90
CA GLN A 112 -11.65 2.45 -3.16
C GLN A 112 -13.16 2.63 -3.43
N SER A 113 -13.61 3.86 -3.72
CA SER A 113 -15.00 4.15 -4.13
C SER A 113 -15.33 3.73 -5.56
N GLY A 114 -14.34 3.22 -6.31
CA GLY A 114 -14.49 2.74 -7.68
C GLY A 114 -14.23 3.77 -8.76
N ILE A 115 -13.69 4.95 -8.39
CA ILE A 115 -13.41 6.03 -9.34
C ILE A 115 -11.98 5.87 -9.87
N PRO A 116 -11.79 5.61 -11.19
CA PRO A 116 -10.46 5.44 -11.76
C PRO A 116 -9.75 6.80 -11.89
N HIS A 117 -8.41 6.76 -11.98
CA HIS A 117 -7.58 7.95 -12.23
C HIS A 117 -7.76 8.55 -13.63
N TYR A 118 -8.12 7.72 -14.61
CA TYR A 118 -8.25 8.09 -16.01
C TYR A 118 -9.67 7.80 -16.48
N LYS A 119 -10.21 8.69 -17.32
CA LYS A 119 -11.47 8.47 -18.04
C LYS A 119 -11.23 7.50 -19.21
N SER A 120 -12.32 7.01 -19.81
CA SER A 120 -12.26 6.12 -20.97
C SER A 120 -11.63 6.76 -22.21
N ASP A 121 -11.68 8.09 -22.34
CA ASP A 121 -11.00 8.86 -23.38
C ASP A 121 -9.49 9.07 -23.12
N GLY A 122 -9.00 8.58 -21.98
CA GLY A 122 -7.61 8.68 -21.58
C GLY A 122 -7.19 10.06 -21.07
N THR A 123 -8.14 10.95 -20.73
CA THR A 123 -7.90 12.16 -19.93
C THR A 123 -7.94 11.86 -18.43
N SER A 124 -7.52 12.80 -17.59
CA SER A 124 -7.61 12.62 -16.14
C SER A 124 -9.05 12.73 -15.62
N ASN A 125 -9.37 11.95 -14.59
CA ASN A 125 -10.68 11.93 -13.95
C ASN A 125 -10.76 12.79 -12.69
N TYR A 126 -9.83 13.73 -12.51
CA TYR A 126 -9.69 14.50 -11.26
C TYR A 126 -10.68 15.65 -11.11
N ASP A 127 -11.60 15.83 -12.06
CA ASP A 127 -12.82 16.63 -11.93
C ASP A 127 -13.98 15.85 -11.28
N ASP A 128 -13.85 14.54 -11.07
CA ASP A 128 -14.83 13.78 -10.29
C ASP A 128 -14.80 14.24 -8.81
N PRO A 129 -15.96 14.63 -8.22
CA PRO A 129 -16.01 15.19 -6.88
C PRO A 129 -15.52 14.24 -5.78
N VAL A 130 -15.47 12.93 -6.03
CA VAL A 130 -14.97 11.96 -5.05
C VAL A 130 -13.45 12.11 -4.84
N PHE A 131 -12.69 12.59 -5.83
CA PHE A 131 -11.27 12.93 -5.60
C PHE A 131 -11.11 14.13 -4.66
N ALA A 132 -11.98 15.14 -4.77
CA ALA A 132 -12.01 16.24 -3.82
C ALA A 132 -12.32 15.76 -2.39
N GLN A 133 -13.28 14.83 -2.26
CA GLN A 133 -13.61 14.19 -0.99
C GLN A 133 -12.43 13.39 -0.41
N ALA A 134 -11.72 12.63 -1.26
CA ALA A 134 -10.56 11.84 -0.85
C ALA A 134 -9.42 12.72 -0.31
N LEU A 135 -9.09 13.79 -1.04
CA LEU A 135 -8.05 14.73 -0.65
C LEU A 135 -8.43 15.41 0.67
N LYS A 136 -9.67 15.92 0.76
CA LYS A 136 -10.19 16.54 1.97
C LYS A 136 -10.16 15.59 3.17
N PHE A 137 -10.62 14.35 2.99
CA PHE A 137 -10.64 13.32 4.03
C PHE A 137 -9.25 13.13 4.65
N TYR A 138 -8.22 12.95 3.82
CA TYR A 138 -6.85 12.73 4.31
C TYR A 138 -6.34 13.91 5.15
N TYR A 139 -6.52 15.13 4.67
CA TYR A 139 -6.03 16.32 5.38
C TYR A 139 -6.86 16.64 6.63
N ASP A 140 -8.17 16.37 6.62
CA ASP A 140 -9.05 16.58 7.77
C ASP A 140 -8.61 15.75 8.99
N LEU A 141 -7.99 14.58 8.81
CA LEU A 141 -7.50 13.74 9.93
C LEU A 141 -6.59 14.53 10.88
N GLY A 142 -5.68 15.34 10.33
CA GLY A 142 -4.77 16.19 11.11
C GLY A 142 -5.24 17.63 11.28
N ASN A 143 -5.87 18.21 10.25
CA ASN A 143 -6.24 19.62 10.26
C ASN A 143 -7.53 19.90 11.04
N LEU A 144 -8.53 19.04 10.89
CA LEU A 144 -9.86 19.23 11.49
C LEU A 144 -10.04 18.34 12.72
N TYR A 145 -9.84 17.04 12.58
CA TYR A 145 -10.12 16.06 13.63
C TYR A 145 -9.02 15.97 14.70
N LYS A 146 -7.79 16.42 14.37
CA LYS A 146 -6.63 16.40 15.29
C LYS A 146 -6.31 15.01 15.85
N ILE A 147 -6.66 13.96 15.11
CA ILE A 147 -6.44 12.56 15.52
C ILE A 147 -5.09 12.00 15.06
N GLN A 148 -4.38 12.73 14.22
CA GLN A 148 -3.00 12.49 13.82
C GLN A 148 -2.25 13.82 13.66
N PRO A 149 -0.90 13.83 13.60
CA PRO A 149 -0.17 15.03 13.21
C PRO A 149 -0.59 15.50 11.81
N ASP A 150 -0.80 16.80 11.64
CA ASP A 150 -1.06 17.37 10.32
C ASP A 150 0.15 17.19 9.38
N ILE A 151 -0.08 17.34 8.07
CA ILE A 151 0.93 17.05 7.05
C ILE A 151 2.20 17.90 7.21
N ILE A 152 2.07 19.15 7.68
CA ILE A 152 3.21 20.07 7.84
C ILE A 152 4.06 19.62 9.01
N THR A 153 3.43 19.26 10.12
CA THR A 153 4.10 18.65 11.27
C THR A 153 4.79 17.34 10.87
N GLN A 154 4.09 16.45 10.14
CA GLN A 154 4.68 15.20 9.68
C GLN A 154 5.94 15.41 8.83
N ARG A 155 5.90 16.35 7.88
CA ARG A 155 7.05 16.65 7.02
C ARG A 155 8.17 17.38 7.74
N GLY A 156 7.83 18.38 8.57
CA GLY A 156 8.81 19.14 9.35
C GLY A 156 9.60 18.25 10.30
N MET A 157 8.91 17.30 10.94
CA MET A 157 9.53 16.29 11.81
C MET A 157 10.08 15.07 11.06
N LYS A 158 9.84 14.99 9.75
CA LYS A 158 10.20 13.85 8.89
C LYS A 158 9.72 12.50 9.44
N LEU A 159 8.50 12.44 9.98
CA LEU A 159 7.98 11.27 10.67
C LEU A 159 8.00 10.03 9.75
N PRO A 160 8.87 9.05 10.00
CA PRO A 160 8.93 7.83 9.21
C PRO A 160 7.86 6.83 9.68
N SER A 161 7.65 5.76 8.92
CA SER A 161 6.61 4.76 9.25
C SER A 161 6.88 3.96 10.52
N ASP A 162 8.14 3.82 10.93
CA ASP A 162 8.50 3.24 12.23
C ASP A 162 8.13 4.17 13.40
N SER A 163 7.62 5.39 13.17
CA SER A 163 7.01 6.20 14.23
C SER A 163 5.91 5.46 14.99
N PHE A 164 5.20 4.53 14.35
CA PHE A 164 4.20 3.70 15.01
C PHE A 164 4.79 2.86 16.16
N THR A 165 6.04 2.40 16.04
CA THR A 165 6.68 1.54 17.06
C THR A 165 6.99 2.29 18.36
N THR A 166 6.93 3.61 18.36
CA THR A 166 7.16 4.47 19.54
C THR A 166 6.05 4.37 20.59
N GLY A 167 4.91 3.78 20.25
CA GLY A 167 3.76 3.68 21.16
C GLY A 167 2.99 5.01 21.34
N LYS A 168 3.15 5.96 20.40
CA LYS A 168 2.42 7.25 20.41
C LYS A 168 1.19 7.32 19.51
N TYR A 169 0.89 6.23 18.82
CA TYR A 169 -0.17 6.17 17.81
C TYR A 169 -1.07 4.95 18.06
N GLY A 170 -2.38 5.20 18.18
CA GLY A 170 -3.38 4.17 18.44
C GLY A 170 -3.56 3.21 17.28
N MET A 171 -3.61 3.74 16.05
CA MET A 171 -3.75 2.96 14.82
C MET A 171 -2.85 3.49 13.71
N PHE A 172 -2.40 2.62 12.81
CA PHE A 172 -1.60 2.98 11.63
C PHE A 172 -2.10 2.24 10.39
N VAL A 173 -2.69 2.97 9.44
CA VAL A 173 -2.99 2.41 8.12
C VAL A 173 -1.73 2.48 7.27
N CYS A 174 -1.32 1.37 6.69
CA CYS A 174 -0.05 1.28 5.95
C CYS A 174 0.04 0.00 5.10
N GLY A 175 1.08 -0.08 4.26
CA GLY A 175 1.43 -1.30 3.55
C GLY A 175 1.81 -2.44 4.52
N GLY A 176 1.55 -3.67 4.11
CA GLY A 176 1.79 -4.87 4.91
C GLY A 176 3.26 -5.06 5.32
N TRP A 177 4.16 -4.32 4.67
CA TRP A 177 5.57 -4.34 5.00
C TRP A 177 5.90 -3.87 6.41
N THR A 178 5.04 -3.07 7.03
CA THR A 178 5.20 -2.59 8.40
C THR A 178 5.17 -3.70 9.44
N LEU A 179 4.61 -4.89 9.15
CA LEU A 179 4.70 -6.01 10.06
C LEU A 179 6.14 -6.45 10.34
N SER A 180 7.07 -6.25 9.40
CA SER A 180 8.49 -6.50 9.68
C SER A 180 9.07 -5.55 10.73
N LEU A 181 8.56 -4.31 10.82
CA LEU A 181 8.95 -3.38 11.88
C LEU A 181 8.45 -3.88 13.24
N MET A 182 7.24 -4.44 13.26
CA MET A 182 6.64 -4.95 14.49
C MET A 182 7.31 -6.24 15.00
N ALA A 183 7.81 -7.08 14.10
CA ALA A 183 8.52 -8.31 14.47
C ALA A 183 9.97 -8.07 14.91
N ASP A 184 10.65 -7.07 14.36
CA ASP A 184 12.04 -6.76 14.71
C ASP A 184 12.15 -5.97 16.02
N LYS A 185 11.93 -6.66 17.14
CA LYS A 185 12.01 -6.08 18.50
C LYS A 185 13.43 -5.67 18.90
N THR A 186 14.46 -6.11 18.17
CA THR A 186 15.84 -5.68 18.40
C THR A 186 16.06 -4.28 17.85
N LYS A 187 15.61 -4.02 16.62
CA LYS A 187 15.71 -2.70 16.00
C LYS A 187 14.65 -1.72 16.53
N TYR A 188 13.43 -2.21 16.77
CA TYR A 188 12.29 -1.43 17.23
C TYR A 188 11.78 -1.99 18.56
N PRO A 189 12.50 -1.74 19.67
CA PRO A 189 12.10 -2.22 20.98
C PRO A 189 10.74 -1.64 21.37
N ARG A 190 9.86 -2.51 21.88
CA ARG A 190 8.52 -2.17 22.37
C ARG A 190 8.13 -3.11 23.49
N ASP A 191 7.38 -2.57 24.45
CA ASP A 191 6.84 -3.28 25.62
C ASP A 191 5.32 -3.51 25.54
N TRP A 192 4.69 -3.06 24.45
CA TRP A 192 3.26 -3.21 24.18
C TRP A 192 3.01 -4.17 23.01
N LYS A 193 1.81 -4.76 22.98
CA LYS A 193 1.37 -5.68 21.93
C LYS A 193 0.56 -4.95 20.85
N PHE A 194 0.64 -5.44 19.62
CA PHE A 194 -0.15 -4.90 18.52
C PHE A 194 -1.24 -5.88 18.05
N GLY A 195 -2.19 -5.37 17.30
CA GLY A 195 -3.15 -6.15 16.52
C GLY A 195 -3.18 -5.70 15.06
N ILE A 196 -3.84 -6.48 14.21
CA ILE A 196 -4.02 -6.17 12.79
C ILE A 196 -5.50 -6.19 12.42
N LEU A 197 -5.86 -5.39 11.44
CA LEU A 197 -7.16 -5.34 10.79
C LEU A 197 -6.93 -5.13 9.28
N PRO A 198 -7.90 -5.46 8.41
CA PRO A 198 -7.87 -5.02 7.03
C PRO A 198 -7.70 -3.49 6.93
N MET A 199 -7.29 -3.00 5.76
CA MET A 199 -7.37 -1.58 5.45
C MET A 199 -8.85 -1.15 5.51
N PRO A 200 -9.19 0.00 6.11
CA PRO A 200 -10.58 0.46 6.10
C PRO A 200 -11.01 0.77 4.67
N TYR A 201 -12.32 0.67 4.42
CA TYR A 201 -12.92 0.99 3.13
C TYR A 201 -14.05 2.02 3.29
N PRO A 202 -14.45 2.72 2.21
CA PRO A 202 -15.56 3.66 2.28
C PRO A 202 -16.88 2.97 2.64
N GLU A 203 -17.67 3.59 3.51
CA GLU A 203 -18.98 3.09 3.94
C GLU A 203 -19.90 2.82 2.72
N GLY A 204 -20.65 1.72 2.75
CA GLY A 204 -21.52 1.32 1.64
C GLY A 204 -20.80 0.89 0.34
N LYS A 205 -19.47 0.82 0.32
CA LYS A 205 -18.70 0.24 -0.79
C LYS A 205 -18.30 -1.19 -0.47
N LYS A 206 -17.86 -1.91 -1.51
CA LYS A 206 -17.26 -3.24 -1.30
C LYS A 206 -15.96 -3.09 -0.52
N LYS A 207 -15.66 -4.11 0.31
CA LYS A 207 -14.37 -4.23 0.98
C LYS A 207 -13.26 -4.10 -0.04
N SER A 208 -12.31 -3.20 0.22
CA SER A 208 -11.20 -2.99 -0.67
C SER A 208 -9.93 -2.60 0.07
N THR A 209 -8.79 -2.93 -0.52
CA THR A 209 -7.46 -2.61 -0.02
C THR A 209 -6.57 -2.14 -1.16
N LEU A 210 -5.43 -1.53 -0.83
CA LEU A 210 -4.39 -1.19 -1.78
C LEU A 210 -3.33 -2.29 -1.83
N THR A 211 -2.69 -2.44 -2.99
CA THR A 211 -1.58 -3.38 -3.17
C THR A 211 -0.41 -2.83 -3.97
N VAL A 212 0.75 -3.43 -3.71
CA VAL A 212 1.93 -3.39 -4.57
C VAL A 212 2.45 -4.80 -4.75
N VAL A 213 2.76 -5.18 -5.99
CA VAL A 213 3.43 -6.45 -6.26
C VAL A 213 4.94 -6.21 -6.39
N GLY A 214 5.72 -6.88 -5.53
CA GLY A 214 7.18 -6.89 -5.60
C GLY A 214 7.66 -7.86 -6.67
N CYS A 215 8.60 -7.43 -7.51
CA CYS A 215 9.15 -8.23 -8.61
C CYS A 215 10.67 -8.15 -8.65
N TYR A 216 11.27 -9.19 -9.20
CA TYR A 216 12.67 -9.26 -9.58
C TYR A 216 12.78 -9.15 -11.11
N PHE A 217 13.77 -8.38 -11.57
CA PHE A 217 14.04 -8.11 -12.98
C PHE A 217 15.51 -8.37 -13.27
N VAL A 218 15.83 -8.75 -14.51
CA VAL A 218 17.22 -8.85 -14.98
C VAL A 218 17.53 -7.61 -15.82
N PRO A 219 18.53 -6.78 -15.45
CA PRO A 219 18.84 -5.58 -16.21
C PRO A 219 19.39 -5.91 -17.60
N THR A 220 19.09 -5.09 -18.60
CA THR A 220 19.60 -5.26 -19.99
C THR A 220 21.13 -5.29 -20.06
N THR A 221 21.79 -4.63 -19.11
CA THR A 221 23.25 -4.55 -19.00
C THR A 221 23.93 -5.78 -18.40
N SER A 222 23.17 -6.77 -17.89
CA SER A 222 23.73 -7.98 -17.27
C SER A 222 24.64 -8.75 -18.23
N LYS A 223 25.85 -9.08 -17.80
CA LYS A 223 26.80 -9.96 -18.52
C LYS A 223 26.59 -11.44 -18.21
N HIS A 224 25.73 -11.75 -17.23
CA HIS A 224 25.47 -13.09 -16.71
C HIS A 224 23.96 -13.34 -16.71
N LYS A 225 23.31 -13.23 -17.87
CA LYS A 225 21.84 -13.29 -17.99
C LYS A 225 21.28 -14.64 -17.53
N LYS A 226 21.96 -15.74 -17.84
CA LYS A 226 21.56 -17.10 -17.43
C LYS A 226 21.60 -17.25 -15.90
N GLU A 227 22.74 -16.92 -15.29
CA GLU A 227 22.93 -17.02 -13.85
C GLU A 227 22.00 -16.05 -13.09
N ALA A 228 21.82 -14.84 -13.62
CA ALA A 228 20.89 -13.87 -13.07
C ALA A 228 19.44 -14.40 -13.11
N PHE A 229 19.03 -15.04 -14.20
CA PHE A 229 17.70 -15.65 -14.31
C PHE A 229 17.50 -16.76 -13.26
N GLU A 230 18.47 -17.66 -13.08
CA GLU A 230 18.37 -18.73 -12.07
C GLU A 230 18.21 -18.18 -10.65
N VAL A 231 18.96 -17.12 -10.30
CA VAL A 231 18.83 -16.45 -8.99
C VAL A 231 17.47 -15.76 -8.84
N VAL A 232 17.04 -15.01 -9.88
CA VAL A 232 15.76 -14.31 -9.89
C VAL A 232 14.59 -15.30 -9.73
N LYS A 233 14.63 -16.43 -10.43
CA LYS A 233 13.66 -17.52 -10.31
C LYS A 233 13.62 -18.08 -8.90
N LEU A 234 14.76 -18.49 -8.35
CA LEU A 234 14.84 -19.03 -6.99
C LEU A 234 14.27 -18.05 -5.96
N PHE A 235 14.63 -16.77 -6.08
CA PHE A 235 14.19 -15.75 -5.14
C PHE A 235 12.68 -15.48 -5.29
N ALA A 236 12.17 -15.32 -6.51
CA ALA A 236 10.74 -15.14 -6.74
C ALA A 236 9.91 -16.29 -6.16
N GLU A 237 10.35 -17.54 -6.35
CA GLU A 237 9.63 -18.71 -5.87
C GLU A 237 9.67 -18.88 -4.35
N LYS A 238 10.74 -18.44 -3.68
CA LYS A 238 10.98 -18.67 -2.25
C LYS A 238 10.82 -17.43 -1.38
N ARG A 239 10.60 -16.23 -1.97
CA ARG A 239 10.63 -14.97 -1.21
C ARG A 239 9.67 -14.95 -0.03
N TYR A 240 8.48 -15.52 -0.18
CA TYR A 240 7.46 -15.54 0.87
C TYR A 240 7.88 -16.34 2.11
N THR A 241 8.82 -17.28 1.99
CA THR A 241 9.34 -18.08 3.13
C THR A 241 10.53 -17.42 3.83
N LEU A 242 10.98 -16.25 3.38
CA LEU A 242 12.17 -15.57 3.93
C LEU A 242 11.79 -14.36 4.78
N GLY A 243 12.50 -14.17 5.89
CA GLY A 243 12.29 -13.04 6.81
C GLY A 243 10.93 -13.09 7.50
N TYR A 244 10.28 -11.95 7.64
CA TYR A 244 9.00 -11.81 8.36
C TYR A 244 7.75 -12.15 7.53
N GLY A 245 7.91 -12.83 6.38
CA GLY A 245 6.79 -13.30 5.55
C GLY A 245 5.98 -12.20 4.84
N ARG A 246 5.36 -12.57 3.72
CA ARG A 246 4.47 -11.73 2.89
C ARG A 246 3.47 -12.64 2.18
N VAL A 247 2.41 -12.07 1.61
CA VAL A 247 1.51 -12.83 0.74
C VAL A 247 2.28 -13.30 -0.50
N PRO A 248 2.33 -14.62 -0.81
CA PRO A 248 3.04 -15.12 -1.98
C PRO A 248 2.35 -14.72 -3.28
N CYS A 249 3.14 -14.48 -4.33
CA CYS A 249 2.63 -14.37 -5.71
C CYS A 249 2.45 -15.74 -6.38
N ARG A 250 2.52 -16.84 -5.62
CA ARG A 250 2.49 -18.21 -6.13
C ARG A 250 1.05 -18.69 -6.27
N VAL A 251 0.56 -18.79 -7.50
CA VAL A 251 -0.81 -19.27 -7.79
C VAL A 251 -0.90 -20.78 -7.86
N ASP A 252 0.24 -21.46 -7.93
CA ASP A 252 0.37 -22.91 -7.99
C ASP A 252 0.44 -23.59 -6.61
N LEU A 253 0.51 -22.82 -5.51
CA LEU A 253 0.43 -23.38 -4.17
C LEU A 253 -0.95 -24.02 -3.96
N SER A 254 -0.94 -25.27 -3.50
CA SER A 254 -2.16 -25.91 -3.01
C SER A 254 -2.68 -25.19 -1.76
N GLN A 255 -3.97 -25.35 -1.47
CA GLN A 255 -4.57 -24.80 -0.25
C GLN A 255 -3.83 -25.28 1.01
N SER A 256 -3.42 -26.55 1.05
CA SER A 256 -2.65 -27.11 2.17
C SER A 256 -1.27 -26.48 2.34
N GLU A 257 -0.57 -26.16 1.25
CA GLU A 257 0.73 -25.49 1.33
C GLU A 257 0.58 -24.05 1.80
N LEU A 258 -0.46 -23.35 1.32
CA LEU A 258 -0.77 -22.00 1.75
C LEU A 258 -1.18 -21.97 3.23
N ASP A 259 -2.04 -22.88 3.68
CA ASP A 259 -2.47 -22.98 5.07
C ASP A 259 -1.29 -23.29 5.99
N HIS A 260 -0.45 -24.26 5.61
CA HIS A 260 0.78 -24.57 6.34
C HIS A 260 1.69 -23.34 6.46
N TYR A 261 1.86 -22.58 5.37
CA TYR A 261 2.62 -21.34 5.38
C TYR A 261 2.02 -20.29 6.33
N ILE A 262 0.72 -20.07 6.29
CA ILE A 262 0.06 -19.09 7.17
C ILE A 262 0.25 -19.46 8.64
N GLU A 263 0.03 -20.72 9.00
CA GLU A 263 0.07 -21.20 10.38
C GLU A 263 1.49 -21.30 10.97
N ASN A 264 2.43 -21.77 10.16
CA ASN A 264 3.76 -22.18 10.62
C ASN A 264 4.90 -21.30 10.11
N GLY A 265 4.66 -20.47 9.10
CA GLY A 265 5.62 -19.49 8.60
C GLY A 265 5.23 -18.08 8.99
N LEU A 266 4.16 -17.58 8.36
CA LEU A 266 3.77 -16.17 8.44
C LEU A 266 3.35 -15.74 9.84
N LEU A 267 2.63 -16.57 10.58
CA LEU A 267 2.13 -16.22 11.90
C LEU A 267 3.24 -16.15 12.97
N ASN A 268 4.31 -16.95 12.84
CA ASN A 268 5.29 -17.16 13.90
C ASN A 268 5.87 -15.87 14.52
N PRO A 269 6.30 -14.86 13.73
CA PRO A 269 6.89 -13.65 14.30
C PRO A 269 5.91 -12.80 15.12
N TYR A 270 4.60 -13.11 15.06
CA TYR A 270 3.52 -12.29 15.59
C TYR A 270 2.69 -13.00 16.68
N LYS A 271 2.99 -14.27 17.00
CA LYS A 271 2.23 -15.06 17.98
C LYS A 271 2.23 -14.42 19.37
N ASP A 272 3.35 -13.84 19.80
CA ASP A 272 3.49 -13.20 21.11
C ASP A 272 2.58 -11.98 21.29
N ASP A 273 2.24 -11.32 20.18
CA ASP A 273 1.31 -10.19 20.13
C ASP A 273 -0.15 -10.64 20.19
N GLY A 274 -0.41 -11.94 20.13
CA GLY A 274 -1.74 -12.53 20.10
C GLY A 274 -2.43 -12.34 18.75
N ILE A 275 -1.66 -12.22 17.66
CA ILE A 275 -2.21 -12.33 16.30
C ILE A 275 -2.60 -13.79 16.06
N THR A 276 -3.68 -14.00 15.32
CA THR A 276 -4.21 -15.33 14.97
C THR A 276 -4.20 -15.57 13.47
N VAL A 277 -4.39 -16.82 13.06
CA VAL A 277 -4.64 -17.19 11.66
C VAL A 277 -5.88 -16.47 11.12
N ALA A 278 -6.92 -16.30 11.94
CA ALA A 278 -8.14 -15.61 11.54
C ALA A 278 -7.87 -14.13 11.22
N ASP A 279 -7.04 -13.44 12.02
CA ASP A 279 -6.66 -12.05 11.76
C ASP A 279 -5.89 -11.92 10.43
N LEU A 280 -4.93 -12.81 10.18
CA LEU A 280 -4.16 -12.84 8.93
C LEU A 280 -5.08 -13.12 7.74
N ARG A 281 -6.02 -14.07 7.86
CA ARG A 281 -6.98 -14.38 6.80
C ARG A 281 -7.89 -13.21 6.51
N ALA A 282 -8.49 -12.59 7.53
CA ALA A 282 -9.37 -11.44 7.37
C ALA A 282 -8.65 -10.21 6.78
N THR A 283 -7.34 -10.09 7.01
CA THR A 283 -6.55 -8.94 6.55
C THR A 283 -5.97 -9.13 5.15
N TRP A 284 -5.41 -10.31 4.84
CA TRP A 284 -4.59 -10.53 3.65
C TRP A 284 -5.07 -11.67 2.73
N PHE A 285 -5.94 -12.56 3.20
CA PHE A 285 -6.42 -13.71 2.43
C PHE A 285 -7.94 -13.76 2.36
N ASP A 286 -8.62 -12.60 2.51
CA ASP A 286 -10.07 -12.49 2.37
C ASP A 286 -10.41 -12.56 0.86
N PRO A 287 -11.10 -13.62 0.39
CA PRO A 287 -11.38 -13.83 -1.03
C PRO A 287 -12.37 -12.79 -1.61
N VAL A 288 -13.10 -12.05 -0.77
CA VAL A 288 -14.04 -11.01 -1.22
C VAL A 288 -13.45 -9.61 -1.23
N MET A 289 -12.18 -9.46 -0.82
CA MET A 289 -11.47 -8.18 -0.81
C MET A 289 -11.16 -7.71 -2.23
N GLU A 290 -11.69 -6.55 -2.64
CA GLU A 290 -11.27 -5.92 -3.89
C GLU A 290 -9.88 -5.31 -3.73
N VAL A 291 -8.95 -5.71 -4.59
CA VAL A 291 -7.59 -5.19 -4.58
C VAL A 291 -7.48 -4.06 -5.60
N LYS A 292 -6.99 -2.90 -5.15
CA LYS A 292 -6.74 -1.72 -5.99
C LYS A 292 -5.24 -1.43 -6.02
N ASP A 293 -4.75 -0.86 -7.12
CA ASP A 293 -3.37 -0.41 -7.18
C ASP A 293 -3.14 0.75 -6.20
N GLU A 294 -2.05 0.70 -5.44
CA GLU A 294 -1.67 1.78 -4.51
C GLU A 294 -1.35 3.08 -5.26
N LYS A 295 -0.83 2.98 -6.49
CA LYS A 295 -0.29 4.11 -7.25
C LYS A 295 -1.12 4.37 -8.50
N VAL A 296 -1.10 5.62 -8.95
CA VAL A 296 -1.47 5.99 -10.32
C VAL A 296 -0.60 5.20 -11.30
N ILE A 297 -1.23 4.58 -12.31
CA ILE A 297 -0.55 3.78 -13.33
C ILE A 297 -1.07 4.21 -14.70
N GLY A 298 -0.17 4.73 -15.53
CA GLY A 298 -0.50 5.21 -16.86
C GLY A 298 0.35 6.42 -17.25
N TYR A 299 -0.07 7.10 -18.31
CA TYR A 299 0.58 8.32 -18.80
C TYR A 299 0.62 9.40 -17.71
N GLY A 300 1.78 10.04 -17.56
CA GLY A 300 1.97 11.16 -16.62
C GLY A 300 1.97 10.78 -15.13
N ASP A 301 2.00 9.50 -14.76
CA ASP A 301 1.83 9.01 -13.38
C ASP A 301 2.68 9.73 -12.32
N THR A 302 3.94 10.01 -12.62
CA THR A 302 4.91 10.61 -11.71
C THR A 302 4.57 12.08 -11.45
N LEU A 303 4.22 12.81 -12.52
CA LEU A 303 3.83 14.23 -12.42
C LEU A 303 2.45 14.39 -11.78
N ILE A 304 1.53 13.46 -12.03
CA ILE A 304 0.23 13.40 -11.36
C ILE A 304 0.42 13.25 -9.85
N ASN A 305 1.25 12.28 -9.42
CA ASN A 305 1.53 12.09 -7.99
C ASN A 305 2.15 13.35 -7.36
N LEU A 306 3.05 14.02 -8.08
CA LEU A 306 3.65 15.27 -7.63
C LEU A 306 2.62 16.40 -7.52
N ALA A 307 1.67 16.50 -8.45
CA ALA A 307 0.60 17.48 -8.42
C ALA A 307 -0.28 17.33 -7.16
N PHE A 308 -0.70 16.11 -6.83
CA PHE A 308 -1.46 15.85 -5.60
C PHE A 308 -0.71 16.29 -4.34
N VAL A 309 0.59 16.03 -4.26
CA VAL A 309 1.43 16.42 -3.13
C VAL A 309 1.53 17.94 -3.00
N GLN A 310 1.91 18.61 -4.08
CA GLN A 310 2.15 20.07 -4.07
C GLN A 310 0.86 20.84 -3.78
N GLU A 311 -0.21 20.51 -4.51
CA GLU A 311 -1.49 21.22 -4.40
C GLU A 311 -2.21 20.87 -3.10
N GLY A 312 -2.13 19.61 -2.66
CA GLY A 312 -2.69 19.18 -1.38
C GLY A 312 -2.03 19.87 -0.18
N GLU A 313 -0.73 20.17 -0.23
CA GLU A 313 -0.06 20.92 0.83
C GLU A 313 -0.45 22.40 0.87
N LEU A 314 -0.66 23.01 -0.30
CA LEU A 314 -1.21 24.36 -0.38
C LEU A 314 -2.63 24.41 0.22
N TYR A 315 -3.46 23.41 -0.07
CA TYR A 315 -4.76 23.23 0.58
C TYR A 315 -4.63 23.06 2.10
N ALA A 316 -3.74 22.17 2.54
CA ALA A 316 -3.55 21.86 3.95
C ALA A 316 -3.09 23.06 4.78
N THR A 317 -2.42 24.03 4.14
CA THR A 317 -1.97 25.29 4.78
C THR A 317 -2.94 26.45 4.59
N GLY A 318 -4.11 26.22 3.99
CA GLY A 318 -5.12 27.25 3.74
C GLY A 318 -4.70 28.29 2.70
N LYS A 319 -3.67 28.02 1.90
CA LYS A 319 -3.22 28.92 0.82
C LYS A 319 -4.12 28.91 -0.40
N GLN A 320 -4.94 27.87 -0.54
CA GLN A 320 -5.95 27.74 -1.57
C GLN A 320 -7.15 26.92 -1.10
N THR A 321 -8.29 27.12 -1.74
CA THR A 321 -9.51 26.36 -1.52
C THR A 321 -9.39 24.95 -2.09
N LEU A 322 -10.28 24.04 -1.66
CA LEU A 322 -10.35 22.69 -2.23
C LEU A 322 -10.68 22.73 -3.73
N GLU A 323 -11.52 23.67 -4.17
CA GLU A 323 -11.88 23.84 -5.58
C GLU A 323 -10.67 24.23 -6.43
N GLU A 324 -9.92 25.26 -6.00
CA GLU A 324 -8.68 25.69 -6.66
C GLU A 324 -7.65 24.55 -6.71
N THR A 325 -7.52 23.80 -5.62
CA THR A 325 -6.63 22.64 -5.51
C THR A 325 -6.95 21.58 -6.56
N MET A 326 -8.22 21.17 -6.65
CA MET A 326 -8.63 20.11 -7.57
C MET A 326 -8.56 20.57 -9.02
N LYS A 327 -8.87 21.84 -9.29
CA LYS A 327 -8.67 22.45 -10.61
C LYS A 327 -7.20 22.40 -11.03
N ALA A 328 -6.28 22.82 -10.17
CA ALA A 328 -4.85 22.80 -10.44
C ALA A 328 -4.32 21.36 -10.64
N ILE A 329 -4.77 20.40 -9.82
CA ILE A 329 -4.42 18.98 -9.98
C ILE A 329 -4.87 18.47 -11.35
N LYS A 330 -6.12 18.75 -11.75
CA LYS A 330 -6.66 18.34 -13.05
C LYS A 330 -5.85 18.92 -14.21
N GLU A 331 -5.62 20.23 -14.21
CA GLU A 331 -4.87 20.90 -15.28
C GLU A 331 -3.45 20.34 -15.42
N LYS A 332 -2.75 20.13 -14.29
CA LYS A 332 -1.42 19.52 -14.27
C LYS A 332 -1.44 18.06 -14.75
N ALA A 333 -2.46 17.29 -14.35
CA ALA A 333 -2.60 15.91 -14.75
C ALA A 333 -2.89 15.76 -16.25
N ASP A 334 -3.83 16.55 -16.79
CA ASP A 334 -4.14 16.51 -18.23
C ASP A 334 -2.93 16.90 -19.07
N LYS A 335 -2.18 17.92 -18.65
CA LYS A 335 -0.90 18.30 -19.28
C LYS A 335 0.12 17.16 -19.23
N ALA A 336 0.33 16.55 -18.06
CA ALA A 336 1.28 15.45 -17.90
C ALA A 336 0.90 14.22 -18.74
N ILE A 337 -0.39 13.93 -18.88
CA ILE A 337 -0.89 12.86 -19.73
C ILE A 337 -0.58 13.15 -21.20
N GLN A 338 -0.83 14.38 -21.65
CA GLN A 338 -0.55 14.79 -23.03
C GLN A 338 0.95 14.68 -23.35
N GLU A 339 1.80 15.30 -22.53
CA GLU A 339 3.27 15.28 -22.73
C GLU A 339 3.82 13.85 -22.70
N SER A 340 3.25 12.97 -21.88
CA SER A 340 3.67 11.57 -21.79
C SER A 340 3.20 10.69 -22.95
N LYS A 341 2.21 11.12 -23.74
CA LYS A 341 1.78 10.42 -24.97
C LYS A 341 2.59 10.85 -26.21
N GLU A 342 3.18 12.04 -26.16
CA GLU A 342 3.97 12.63 -27.24
C GLU A 342 5.43 12.17 -27.23
N ASN A 343 5.91 11.67 -26.09
CA ASN A 343 7.22 11.03 -25.90
C ASN A 343 7.07 9.51 -25.86
#